data_AF-A0A1Y1IQ83-F1
#
_entry.id   AF-A0A1Y1IQ83-F1
#
_cell.length_a   1.000
_cell.length_b   1.000
_cell.length_c   1.000
_cell.angle_alpha   90.00
_cell.angle_beta   90.00
_cell.angle_gamma   90.00
#
_symmetry.space_group_name_H-M   'P 1'
#
loop_
_entity.id
_entity.type
_entity.pdbx_description
1 polymer ?
#
loop_
_entity_poly.entity_id
_entity_poly.type
_entity_poly.pdbx_seq_one_letter_code
_entity_poly.pdbx_strand_id
1 'polypeptide(L)'
;MPPGAFIASQDVNAGGSKMYSAFKSTQAFEEYTARMAADCRTPHLYEILLASEASWLYSDLDYTLRANDPQEFLERRQHLHHLFEHFCTHIMQLPPGLLQPPEVAASHGALSHGLYKCSVHEVWKGVYFSDLEARTEFKTAFSHFLDHPPAELARSAEFIGYMKPDSGLKREKIWDDSVSRGTETGAPSAQANSEARASSARTRVAQSMSPTTSSVFANSKNWRARTRSTSDRCKSTTQRQEWVAHRVARRMAVSAIDRSPGIERLCSLERSLCWTEEYSLPSEMRPYPTVKIHPETLRTLLVRANKGVGKSKAGSTYLVEMLGKNPSASCVVIASNVALADKHLEELHRAGLTDFVLYSDVEPWAIEDERVVICISSMPRLSSLDKDIVYMDEMDVTLGNLTPTS
;
A
#
# COMPACT_ATOMS: atom_id res chain seq x y z
N MET A 1 -2.82 -8.02 -14.16
CA MET A 1 -3.85 -9.06 -13.88
C MET A 1 -4.87 -9.15 -15.02
N PRO A 2 -5.70 -10.22 -15.19
CA PRO A 2 -6.79 -10.15 -16.17
C PRO A 2 -7.75 -9.00 -15.81
N PRO A 3 -8.45 -8.39 -16.78
CA PRO A 3 -9.36 -7.28 -16.51
C PRO A 3 -10.36 -7.64 -15.40
N GLY A 4 -10.43 -6.82 -14.34
CA GLY A 4 -11.32 -7.01 -13.20
C GLY A 4 -10.81 -7.94 -12.09
N ALA A 5 -9.62 -8.51 -12.22
CA ALA A 5 -8.94 -9.16 -11.09
C ALA A 5 -8.28 -8.13 -10.17
N PHE A 6 -8.23 -8.45 -8.87
CA PHE A 6 -7.65 -7.57 -7.86
C PHE A 6 -7.08 -8.40 -6.69
N ILE A 7 -6.28 -7.74 -5.85
CA ILE A 7 -5.75 -8.32 -4.63
C ILE A 7 -6.49 -7.72 -3.44
N ALA A 8 -6.90 -8.56 -2.49
CA ALA A 8 -7.36 -8.12 -1.19
C ALA A 8 -6.39 -8.57 -0.10
N SER A 9 -6.32 -7.80 0.98
CA SER A 9 -5.61 -8.16 2.20
C SER A 9 -6.58 -8.34 3.36
N GLN A 10 -6.17 -9.10 4.37
CA GLN A 10 -6.92 -9.36 5.60
C GLN A 10 -5.99 -9.17 6.79
N ASP A 11 -6.47 -8.52 7.86
CA ASP A 11 -5.76 -8.52 9.14
C ASP A 11 -5.74 -9.92 9.75
N VAL A 12 -4.54 -10.45 9.98
CA VAL A 12 -4.33 -11.77 10.60
C VAL A 12 -4.35 -11.66 12.12
N ASN A 13 -3.88 -10.53 12.65
CA ASN A 13 -3.85 -10.24 14.07
C ASN A 13 -3.99 -8.74 14.34
N ALA A 14 -4.14 -8.37 15.62
CA ALA A 14 -4.21 -6.97 16.05
C ALA A 14 -2.89 -6.19 15.88
N GLY A 15 -1.79 -6.85 15.53
CA GLY A 15 -0.50 -6.25 15.22
C GLY A 15 -0.39 -5.68 13.81
N GLY A 16 -1.44 -5.81 12.99
CA GLY A 16 -1.49 -5.26 11.63
C GLY A 16 -0.81 -6.12 10.57
N SER A 17 -0.47 -7.38 10.89
CA SER A 17 -0.02 -8.34 9.88
C SER A 17 -1.14 -8.60 8.86
N LYS A 18 -0.77 -8.68 7.59
CA LYS A 18 -1.71 -8.84 6.49
C LYS A 18 -1.52 -10.19 5.78
N MET A 19 -2.62 -10.91 5.56
CA MET A 19 -2.70 -12.04 4.63
C MET A 19 -3.34 -11.57 3.34
N TYR A 20 -2.86 -12.03 2.18
CA TYR A 20 -3.32 -11.54 0.88
C TYR A 20 -3.99 -12.65 0.09
N SER A 21 -5.07 -12.30 -0.60
CA SER A 21 -5.83 -13.17 -1.50
C SER A 21 -5.99 -12.46 -2.84
N ALA A 22 -5.82 -13.18 -3.94
CA ALA A 22 -6.07 -12.66 -5.28
C ALA A 22 -7.39 -13.19 -5.81
N PHE A 23 -8.24 -12.31 -6.32
CA PHE A 23 -9.52 -12.64 -6.92
C PHE A 23 -9.45 -12.45 -8.43
N LYS A 24 -9.90 -13.46 -9.19
CA LYS A 24 -9.85 -13.44 -10.67
C LYS A 24 -10.87 -12.47 -11.28
N SER A 25 -11.89 -12.09 -10.51
CA SER A 25 -12.95 -11.15 -10.89
C SER A 25 -13.67 -10.68 -9.62
N THR A 26 -14.48 -9.62 -9.74
CA THR A 26 -15.44 -9.19 -8.70
C THR A 26 -16.44 -10.29 -8.36
N GLN A 27 -16.93 -11.03 -9.36
CA GLN A 27 -17.81 -12.19 -9.13
C GLN A 27 -17.15 -13.27 -8.25
N ALA A 28 -15.88 -13.59 -8.50
CA ALA A 28 -15.16 -14.59 -7.69
C ALA A 28 -15.00 -14.12 -6.23
N PHE A 29 -14.86 -12.82 -6.01
CA PHE A 29 -14.86 -12.21 -4.68
C PHE A 29 -16.24 -12.29 -4.01
N GLU A 30 -17.31 -11.96 -4.73
CA GLU A 30 -18.69 -12.07 -4.23
C GLU A 30 -19.04 -13.52 -3.85
N GLU A 31 -18.67 -14.49 -4.67
CA GLU A 31 -18.86 -15.91 -4.36
C GLU A 31 -18.06 -16.34 -3.12
N TYR A 32 -16.84 -15.82 -2.95
CA TYR A 32 -16.05 -16.07 -1.75
C TYR A 32 -16.68 -15.48 -0.49
N THR A 33 -17.11 -14.21 -0.53
CA THR A 33 -17.74 -13.56 0.62
C THR A 33 -19.07 -14.20 0.97
N ALA A 34 -19.85 -14.62 -0.03
CA ALA A 34 -21.10 -15.37 0.18
C ALA A 34 -20.85 -16.72 0.87
N ARG A 35 -19.80 -17.46 0.47
CA ARG A 35 -19.42 -18.72 1.16
C ARG A 35 -19.00 -18.47 2.61
N MET A 36 -18.18 -17.45 2.86
CA MET A 36 -17.78 -17.09 4.23
C MET A 36 -19.00 -16.73 5.09
N ALA A 37 -19.93 -15.94 4.54
CA ALA A 37 -21.16 -15.58 5.23
C ALA A 37 -22.04 -16.81 5.55
N ALA A 38 -22.13 -17.78 4.64
CA ALA A 38 -22.84 -19.05 4.87
C ALA A 38 -22.23 -19.85 6.03
N ASP A 39 -20.92 -19.72 6.26
CA ASP A 39 -20.20 -20.31 7.38
C ASP A 39 -20.21 -19.43 8.65
N CYS A 40 -21.06 -18.40 8.71
CA CYS A 40 -21.13 -17.40 9.79
C CYS A 40 -19.79 -16.67 10.03
N ARG A 41 -18.98 -16.49 8.99
CA ARG A 41 -17.72 -15.75 9.01
C ARG A 41 -17.83 -14.48 8.18
N THR A 42 -17.31 -13.38 8.70
CA THR A 42 -17.17 -12.13 7.92
C THR A 42 -15.69 -11.93 7.60
N PRO A 43 -15.29 -12.01 6.32
CA PRO A 43 -13.90 -11.78 5.96
C PRO A 43 -13.62 -10.26 6.01
N HIS A 44 -12.78 -9.84 6.95
CA HIS A 44 -12.31 -8.45 7.04
C HIS A 44 -11.27 -8.19 5.95
N LEU A 45 -11.74 -7.86 4.74
CA LEU A 45 -10.91 -7.68 3.56
C LEU A 45 -10.74 -6.21 3.20
N TYR A 46 -9.55 -5.85 2.72
CA TYR A 46 -9.20 -4.54 2.19
C TYR A 46 -8.66 -4.70 0.78
N GLU A 47 -9.17 -3.94 -0.17
CA GLU A 47 -8.59 -3.89 -1.51
C GLU A 47 -7.16 -3.33 -1.47
N ILE A 48 -6.27 -3.93 -2.26
CA ILE A 48 -4.91 -3.44 -2.46
C ILE A 48 -4.84 -2.71 -3.80
N LEU A 49 -4.60 -1.40 -3.73
CA LEU A 49 -4.33 -0.58 -4.90
C LEU A 49 -2.87 -0.77 -5.32
N LEU A 50 -2.64 -1.45 -6.44
CA LEU A 50 -1.29 -1.68 -6.95
C LEU A 50 -0.65 -0.38 -7.44
N ALA A 51 0.66 -0.27 -7.23
CA ALA A 51 1.40 0.96 -7.53
C ALA A 51 1.34 1.34 -9.02
N SER A 52 1.32 0.33 -9.88
CA SER A 52 1.28 0.44 -11.34
C SER A 52 -0.13 0.54 -11.93
N GLU A 53 -1.18 0.32 -11.12
CA GLU A 53 -2.55 0.27 -11.63
C GLU A 53 -3.29 1.59 -11.46
N ALA A 54 -4.13 1.86 -12.46
CA ALA A 54 -5.02 2.99 -12.45
C ALA A 54 -6.11 2.82 -11.39
N SER A 55 -6.52 3.93 -10.77
CA SER A 55 -7.57 3.92 -9.75
C SER A 55 -8.45 5.16 -9.86
N TRP A 56 -9.74 5.03 -9.54
CA TRP A 56 -10.63 6.17 -9.38
C TRP A 56 -10.14 7.10 -8.26
N LEU A 57 -10.62 8.35 -8.28
CA LEU A 57 -10.46 9.22 -7.12
C LEU A 57 -11.21 8.61 -5.93
N TYR A 58 -10.51 8.46 -4.83
CA TYR A 58 -11.03 7.86 -3.61
C TYR A 58 -10.80 8.81 -2.43
N SER A 59 -11.78 8.89 -1.53
CA SER A 59 -11.65 9.62 -0.27
C SER A 59 -12.17 8.80 0.91
N ASP A 60 -11.35 8.72 1.95
CA ASP A 60 -11.70 8.15 3.25
C ASP A 60 -12.01 9.29 4.22
N LEU A 61 -13.25 9.30 4.73
CA LEU A 61 -13.79 10.36 5.58
C LEU A 61 -14.04 9.82 6.97
N ASP A 62 -13.26 10.30 7.93
CA ASP A 62 -13.30 9.87 9.32
C ASP A 62 -13.51 11.05 10.27
N TYR A 63 -14.50 10.90 11.15
CA TYR A 63 -14.96 11.97 12.01
C TYR A 63 -15.51 11.43 13.33
N THR A 64 -14.90 11.82 14.45
CA THR A 64 -15.28 11.32 15.79
C THR A 64 -15.92 12.42 16.63
N LEU A 65 -17.09 12.13 17.18
CA LEU A 65 -17.90 13.01 18.01
C LEU A 65 -18.20 12.41 19.39
N ARG A 66 -18.69 13.25 20.31
CA ARG A 66 -19.20 12.81 21.62
C ARG A 66 -20.59 12.19 21.55
N ALA A 67 -21.37 12.56 20.53
CA ALA A 67 -22.72 12.05 20.29
C ALA A 67 -22.93 11.93 18.78
N ASN A 68 -23.90 11.11 18.38
CA ASN A 68 -24.27 10.99 16.98
C ASN A 68 -24.91 12.30 16.49
N ASP A 69 -24.26 13.00 15.56
CA ASP A 69 -24.81 14.13 14.81
C ASP A 69 -24.60 13.89 13.30
N PRO A 70 -25.56 13.22 12.64
CA PRO A 70 -25.48 12.94 11.21
C PRO A 70 -25.47 14.20 10.35
N GLN A 71 -26.11 15.28 10.81
CA GLN A 71 -26.25 16.50 10.04
C GLN A 71 -24.93 17.25 9.97
N GLU A 72 -24.20 17.33 11.09
CA GLU A 72 -22.87 17.93 11.11
C GLU A 72 -21.92 17.19 10.17
N PHE A 73 -21.92 15.86 10.19
CA PHE A 73 -21.06 15.06 9.29
C PHE A 73 -21.43 15.27 7.81
N LEU A 74 -22.72 15.31 7.49
CA LEU A 74 -23.20 15.56 6.13
C LEU A 74 -22.76 16.93 5.62
N GLU A 75 -22.88 17.97 6.44
CA GLU A 75 -22.46 19.33 6.08
C GLU A 75 -20.94 19.40 5.83
N ARG A 76 -20.13 18.77 6.69
CA ARG A 76 -18.67 18.70 6.48
C ARG A 76 -18.30 17.97 5.20
N ARG A 77 -18.99 16.87 4.90
CA ARG A 77 -18.85 16.12 3.65
C ARG A 77 -19.19 16.98 2.43
N GLN A 78 -20.29 17.73 2.47
CA GLN A 78 -20.66 18.66 1.38
C GLN A 78 -19.62 19.76 1.16
N HIS A 79 -19.04 20.31 2.23
CA HIS A 79 -17.94 21.27 2.12
C HIS A 79 -16.70 20.66 1.47
N LEU A 80 -16.36 19.40 1.79
CA LEU A 80 -15.26 18.69 1.14
C LEU A 80 -15.55 18.44 -0.35
N HIS A 81 -16.77 18.05 -0.70
CA HIS A 81 -17.20 17.84 -2.08
C HIS A 81 -17.05 19.11 -2.91
N HIS A 82 -17.45 20.26 -2.36
CA HIS A 82 -17.26 21.56 -2.99
C HIS A 82 -15.79 21.91 -3.19
N LEU A 83 -14.92 21.60 -2.22
CA LEU A 83 -13.47 21.78 -2.35
C LEU A 83 -12.87 20.90 -3.44
N PHE A 84 -13.30 19.63 -3.55
CA PHE A 84 -12.87 18.73 -4.61
C PHE A 84 -13.29 19.23 -5.99
N GLU A 85 -14.57 19.57 -6.18
CA GLU A 85 -15.08 20.05 -7.47
C GLU A 85 -14.33 21.30 -7.93
N HIS A 86 -14.09 22.25 -7.01
CA HIS A 86 -13.37 23.47 -7.34
C HIS A 86 -11.90 23.19 -7.67
N PHE A 87 -11.23 22.32 -6.91
CA PHE A 87 -9.85 21.94 -7.17
C PHE A 87 -9.71 21.26 -8.54
N CYS A 88 -10.57 20.28 -8.83
CA CYS A 88 -10.60 19.59 -10.12
C CYS A 88 -10.86 20.57 -11.28
N THR A 89 -11.86 21.44 -11.14
CA THR A 89 -12.28 22.34 -12.23
C THR A 89 -11.31 23.50 -12.46
N HIS A 90 -10.90 24.19 -11.40
CA HIS A 90 -10.19 25.46 -11.53
C HIS A 90 -8.67 25.33 -11.38
N ILE A 91 -8.22 24.37 -10.56
CA ILE A 91 -6.78 24.17 -10.32
C ILE A 91 -6.22 23.15 -11.30
N MET A 92 -6.91 22.03 -11.48
CA MET A 92 -6.50 21.00 -12.45
C MET A 92 -7.05 21.22 -13.86
N GLN A 93 -7.92 22.22 -14.06
CA GLN A 93 -8.50 22.58 -15.37
C GLN A 93 -9.31 21.44 -16.01
N LEU A 94 -9.92 20.58 -15.20
CA LEU A 94 -10.85 19.57 -15.69
C LEU A 94 -12.18 20.23 -16.10
N PRO A 95 -12.92 19.67 -17.08
CA PRO A 95 -14.26 20.15 -17.41
C PRO A 95 -15.19 20.15 -16.18
N PRO A 96 -15.99 21.21 -15.97
CA PRO A 96 -16.98 21.23 -14.90
C PRO A 96 -17.95 20.05 -14.99
N GLY A 97 -18.32 19.46 -13.85
CA GLY A 97 -19.26 18.33 -13.80
C GLY A 97 -18.69 17.00 -14.29
N LEU A 98 -17.38 16.91 -14.55
CA LEU A 98 -16.71 15.64 -14.85
C LEU A 98 -16.69 14.70 -13.63
N LEU A 99 -16.59 15.28 -12.43
CA LEU A 99 -16.61 14.53 -11.18
C LEU A 99 -18.06 14.12 -10.86
N GLN A 100 -18.37 12.84 -11.07
CA GLN A 100 -19.71 12.32 -10.81
C GLN A 100 -19.95 12.17 -9.30
N PRO A 101 -21.23 12.17 -8.84
CA PRO A 101 -21.56 11.86 -7.45
C PRO A 101 -20.88 10.57 -6.99
N PRO A 102 -20.27 10.53 -5.80
CA PRO A 102 -19.48 9.39 -5.38
C PRO A 102 -20.37 8.19 -5.05
N GLU A 103 -19.84 6.99 -5.27
CA GLU A 103 -20.34 5.77 -4.65
C GLU A 103 -19.86 5.72 -3.20
N VAL A 104 -20.75 5.35 -2.28
CA VAL A 104 -20.58 5.57 -0.85
C VAL A 104 -20.68 4.24 -0.10
N ALA A 105 -19.66 3.93 0.69
CA ALA A 105 -19.71 2.86 1.69
C ALA A 105 -19.54 3.48 3.09
N ALA A 106 -20.50 3.24 3.99
CA ALA A 106 -20.54 3.86 5.31
C ALA A 106 -20.33 2.83 6.43
N SER A 107 -19.56 3.20 7.44
CA SER A 107 -19.26 2.38 8.63
C SER A 107 -19.36 3.22 9.90
N HIS A 108 -20.54 3.81 10.14
CA HIS A 108 -20.80 4.59 11.34
C HIS A 108 -21.00 3.67 12.56
N GLY A 109 -20.54 4.10 13.74
CA GLY A 109 -20.71 3.28 14.94
C GLY A 109 -20.30 3.95 16.24
N ALA A 110 -20.89 3.46 17.33
CA ALA A 110 -20.46 3.82 18.68
C ALA A 110 -19.11 3.16 19.00
N LEU A 111 -18.21 3.93 19.61
CA LEU A 111 -16.91 3.46 20.09
C LEU A 111 -17.01 3.03 21.56
N SER A 112 -16.15 2.10 21.97
CA SER A 112 -16.12 1.50 23.32
C SER A 112 -15.95 2.50 24.47
N HIS A 113 -15.44 3.69 24.19
CA HIS A 113 -15.17 4.77 25.15
C HIS A 113 -16.22 5.89 25.11
N GLY A 114 -17.42 5.61 24.58
CA GLY A 114 -18.57 6.53 24.63
C GLY A 114 -18.52 7.66 23.59
N LEU A 115 -17.65 7.55 22.59
CA LEU A 115 -17.65 8.43 21.41
C LEU A 115 -18.43 7.77 20.26
N TYR A 116 -18.74 8.55 19.23
CA TYR A 116 -19.38 8.07 18.00
C TYR A 116 -18.45 8.35 16.81
N LYS A 117 -18.18 7.33 16.00
CA LYS A 117 -17.40 7.45 14.77
C LYS A 117 -18.35 7.53 13.58
N CYS A 118 -18.22 8.59 12.80
CA CYS A 118 -18.70 8.64 11.44
C CYS A 118 -17.54 8.29 10.51
N SER A 119 -17.76 7.28 9.65
CA SER A 119 -16.75 6.80 8.71
C SER A 119 -17.43 6.52 7.38
N VAL A 120 -16.92 7.14 6.32
CA VAL A 120 -17.44 6.97 4.96
C VAL A 120 -16.29 6.88 3.97
N HIS A 121 -16.34 5.87 3.13
CA HIS A 121 -15.46 5.68 1.99
C HIS A 121 -16.22 6.11 0.73
N GLU A 122 -15.59 6.96 -0.08
CA GLU A 122 -16.18 7.49 -1.31
C GLU A 122 -15.31 7.19 -2.52
N VAL A 123 -15.92 6.68 -3.58
CA VAL A 123 -15.28 6.46 -4.88
C VAL A 123 -15.93 7.38 -5.90
N TRP A 124 -15.14 8.27 -6.48
CA TRP A 124 -15.58 9.30 -7.41
C TRP A 124 -15.33 8.88 -8.85
N LYS A 125 -16.39 8.79 -9.64
CA LYS A 125 -16.31 8.41 -11.05
C LYS A 125 -16.07 9.62 -11.96
N GLY A 126 -15.58 9.35 -13.17
CA GLY A 126 -15.31 10.34 -14.21
C GLY A 126 -13.84 10.79 -14.28
N VAL A 127 -13.09 10.63 -13.18
CA VAL A 127 -11.67 10.98 -13.11
C VAL A 127 -10.88 9.85 -12.45
N TYR A 128 -9.76 9.44 -13.06
CA TYR A 128 -8.88 8.41 -12.51
C TYR A 128 -7.41 8.85 -12.51
N PHE A 129 -6.63 8.24 -11.63
CA PHE A 129 -5.18 8.32 -11.58
C PHE A 129 -4.59 7.15 -12.35
N SER A 130 -3.50 7.36 -13.10
CA SER A 130 -2.82 6.29 -13.85
C SER A 130 -2.11 5.29 -12.95
N ASP A 131 -1.59 5.75 -11.82
CA ASP A 131 -0.66 5.01 -10.95
C ASP A 131 -0.50 5.69 -9.58
N LEU A 132 0.40 5.16 -8.75
CA LEU A 132 0.74 5.67 -7.42
C LEU A 132 1.38 7.05 -7.44
N GLU A 133 2.19 7.37 -8.46
CA GLU A 133 2.83 8.67 -8.57
C GLU A 133 1.75 9.75 -8.76
N ALA A 134 0.80 9.52 -9.67
CA ALA A 134 -0.34 10.42 -9.90
C ALA A 134 -1.21 10.60 -8.64
N ARG A 135 -1.49 9.50 -7.91
CA ARG A 135 -2.20 9.57 -6.62
C ARG A 135 -1.45 10.42 -5.59
N THR A 136 -0.14 10.23 -5.49
CA THR A 136 0.71 10.95 -4.53
C THR A 136 0.83 12.44 -4.88
N GLU A 137 0.99 12.76 -6.17
CA GLU A 137 1.03 14.13 -6.67
C GLU A 137 -0.31 14.84 -6.41
N PHE A 138 -1.45 14.20 -6.70
CA PHE A 138 -2.77 14.76 -6.39
C PHE A 138 -2.93 15.02 -4.90
N LYS A 139 -2.61 14.04 -4.04
CA LYS A 139 -2.64 14.21 -2.59
C LYS A 139 -1.84 15.43 -2.16
N THR A 140 -0.60 15.54 -2.64
CA THR A 140 0.30 16.64 -2.26
C THR A 140 -0.27 17.99 -2.69
N ALA A 141 -0.78 18.06 -3.91
CA ALA A 141 -1.37 19.28 -4.45
C ALA A 141 -2.66 19.67 -3.73
N PHE A 142 -3.55 18.71 -3.48
CA PHE A 142 -4.83 18.96 -2.80
C PHE A 142 -4.62 19.32 -1.33
N SER A 143 -3.72 18.64 -0.61
CA SER A 143 -3.37 19.03 0.76
C SER A 143 -2.84 20.46 0.83
N HIS A 144 -1.99 20.86 -0.11
CA HIS A 144 -1.50 22.23 -0.20
C HIS A 144 -2.62 23.24 -0.54
N PHE A 145 -3.57 22.87 -1.40
CA PHE A 145 -4.76 23.67 -1.68
C PHE A 145 -5.63 23.84 -0.43
N LEU A 146 -5.84 22.78 0.34
CA LEU A 146 -6.62 22.84 1.59
C LEU A 146 -5.95 23.73 2.65
N ASP A 147 -4.62 23.80 2.69
CA ASP A 147 -3.89 24.66 3.62
C ASP A 147 -3.87 26.13 3.15
N HIS A 148 -4.02 26.36 1.84
CA HIS A 148 -3.99 27.68 1.20
C HIS A 148 -5.16 27.85 0.22
N PRO A 149 -6.41 27.80 0.71
CA PRO A 149 -7.59 27.87 -0.15
C PRO A 149 -7.79 29.29 -0.70
N PRO A 150 -8.41 29.43 -1.88
CA PRO A 150 -8.95 30.70 -2.35
C PRO A 150 -9.89 31.34 -1.31
N ALA A 151 -9.99 32.68 -1.32
CA ALA A 151 -10.73 33.42 -0.30
C ALA A 151 -12.21 33.00 -0.23
N GLU A 152 -12.83 32.71 -1.37
CA GLU A 152 -14.19 32.22 -1.52
C GLU A 152 -14.42 30.81 -0.95
N LEU A 153 -13.35 30.03 -0.76
CA LEU A 153 -13.38 28.67 -0.22
C LEU A 153 -12.82 28.53 1.19
N ALA A 154 -12.29 29.61 1.77
CA ALA A 154 -11.69 29.61 3.09
C ALA A 154 -12.63 29.02 4.16
N ARG A 155 -13.94 29.36 4.09
CA ARG A 155 -14.95 28.81 4.99
C ARG A 155 -15.10 27.29 4.83
N SER A 156 -15.17 26.77 3.61
CA SER A 156 -15.28 25.32 3.38
C SER A 156 -14.05 24.58 3.89
N ALA A 157 -12.85 25.10 3.63
CA ALA A 157 -11.60 24.52 4.10
C ALA A 157 -11.49 24.52 5.63
N GLU A 158 -12.00 25.57 6.28
CA GLU A 158 -12.12 25.62 7.74
C GLU A 158 -13.12 24.55 8.23
N PHE A 159 -14.26 24.42 7.56
CA PHE A 159 -15.35 23.55 7.97
C PHE A 159 -15.04 22.05 7.86
N ILE A 160 -14.09 21.62 7.02
CA ILE A 160 -13.64 20.22 7.01
C ILE A 160 -12.70 19.88 8.19
N GLY A 161 -12.26 20.88 8.96
CA GLY A 161 -11.43 20.70 10.15
C GLY A 161 -12.26 20.57 11.43
N TYR A 162 -11.90 19.66 12.33
CA TYR A 162 -12.55 19.44 13.61
C TYR A 162 -11.56 19.19 14.75
N MET A 163 -12.02 19.38 15.98
CA MET A 163 -11.24 19.09 17.19
C MET A 163 -11.60 17.69 17.66
N LYS A 164 -10.66 16.75 17.56
CA LYS A 164 -10.92 15.38 17.97
C LYS A 164 -11.07 15.31 19.51
N PRO A 165 -12.19 14.76 20.05
CA PRO A 165 -12.53 14.86 21.48
C PRO A 165 -11.48 14.35 22.47
N ASP A 166 -10.59 13.44 22.04
CA ASP A 166 -9.57 12.75 22.84
C ASP A 166 -8.13 13.25 22.57
N SER A 167 -7.91 14.04 21.52
CA SER A 167 -6.56 14.46 21.07
C SER A 167 -6.01 15.69 21.80
N GLY A 168 -6.81 16.31 22.66
CA GLY A 168 -6.35 17.31 23.62
C GLY A 168 -5.76 18.60 23.04
N LEU A 169 -6.04 18.95 21.77
CA LEU A 169 -5.89 20.27 21.10
C LEU A 169 -5.50 20.16 19.61
N LYS A 170 -5.39 18.95 19.04
CA LYS A 170 -5.05 18.79 17.63
C LYS A 170 -6.30 18.97 16.75
N ARG A 171 -6.24 19.94 15.83
CA ARG A 171 -7.22 20.05 14.74
C ARG A 171 -6.89 18.98 13.69
N GLU A 172 -7.85 18.13 13.40
CA GLU A 172 -7.78 17.13 12.33
C GLU A 172 -8.72 17.52 11.20
N LYS A 173 -8.47 17.03 9.98
CA LYS A 173 -9.38 17.16 8.85
C LYS A 173 -10.22 15.89 8.79
N ILE A 174 -11.46 15.99 8.30
CA ILE A 174 -12.31 14.79 8.11
C ILE A 174 -11.78 13.85 7.04
N TRP A 175 -10.95 14.33 6.11
CA TRP A 175 -10.35 13.51 5.05
C TRP A 175 -9.03 12.91 5.54
N ASP A 176 -8.93 11.58 5.52
CA ASP A 176 -7.67 10.87 5.75
C ASP A 176 -6.82 10.85 4.47
N ASP A 177 -5.73 11.62 4.50
CA ASP A 177 -4.79 11.69 3.40
C ASP A 177 -3.92 10.42 3.27
N SER A 178 -3.93 9.53 4.25
CA SER A 178 -3.04 8.36 4.31
C SER A 178 -3.31 7.36 3.19
N VAL A 179 -4.50 7.37 2.61
CA VAL A 179 -4.96 6.37 1.64
C VAL A 179 -4.31 6.47 0.25
N SER A 180 -3.70 7.62 -0.09
CA SER A 180 -2.94 7.74 -1.34
C SER A 180 -1.49 7.22 -1.22
N ARG A 181 -1.06 6.77 -0.04
CA ARG A 181 0.24 6.09 0.11
C ARG A 181 0.05 4.62 -0.30
N GLY A 182 0.50 4.27 -1.49
CA GLY A 182 0.77 2.87 -1.81
C GLY A 182 1.68 2.30 -0.72
N THR A 183 1.43 1.06 -0.31
CA THR A 183 2.17 0.38 0.75
C THR A 183 3.60 0.05 0.29
N GLU A 184 4.47 1.05 0.17
CA GLU A 184 5.91 0.86 -0.04
C GLU A 184 6.69 0.88 1.29
N THR A 185 6.07 1.39 2.36
CA THR A 185 6.65 1.33 3.70
C THR A 185 5.61 0.78 4.65
N GLY A 186 5.90 -0.38 5.27
CA GLY A 186 5.09 -1.00 6.33
C GLY A 186 5.02 -0.18 7.62
N ALA A 187 4.70 1.10 7.52
CA ALA A 187 4.24 1.88 8.66
C ALA A 187 2.77 1.52 8.88
N PRO A 188 2.38 1.12 10.10
CA PRO A 188 1.00 0.80 10.40
C PRO A 188 0.10 2.01 10.13
N SER A 189 -1.08 1.77 9.55
CA SER A 189 -2.13 2.78 9.45
C SER A 189 -2.43 3.35 10.84
N ALA A 190 -2.79 4.63 10.90
CA ALA A 190 -3.09 5.32 12.17
C ALA A 190 -4.21 4.64 12.98
N GLN A 191 -5.01 3.79 12.34
CA GLN A 191 -6.09 2.98 12.92
C GLN A 191 -5.59 1.91 13.91
N ALA A 192 -4.40 1.33 13.70
CA ALA A 192 -3.86 0.29 14.60
C ALA A 192 -3.36 0.86 15.95
N ASN A 193 -3.04 2.16 16.02
CA ASN A 193 -2.49 2.78 17.22
C ASN A 193 -3.53 3.24 18.24
N SER A 194 -4.81 3.38 17.87
CA SER A 194 -5.87 3.78 18.80
C SER A 194 -6.38 2.61 19.66
N GLU A 195 -6.39 1.38 19.14
CA GLU A 195 -6.88 0.22 19.90
C GLU A 195 -5.80 -0.38 20.82
N ALA A 196 -4.53 -0.34 20.43
CA ALA A 196 -3.41 -0.87 21.22
C ALA A 196 -3.10 -0.04 22.49
N ARG A 197 -3.51 1.23 22.56
CA ARG A 197 -3.28 2.08 23.75
C ARG A 197 -4.32 1.89 24.85
N ALA A 198 -5.47 1.29 24.57
CA ALA A 198 -6.53 1.08 25.55
C ALA A 198 -6.26 -0.11 26.50
N SER A 199 -5.30 -0.99 26.19
CA SER A 199 -5.06 -2.25 26.91
C SER A 199 -3.87 -2.24 27.89
N SER A 200 -3.10 -1.14 27.98
CA SER A 200 -1.85 -1.14 28.77
C SER A 200 -1.74 -0.07 29.88
N ALA A 201 -2.86 0.40 30.42
CA ALA A 201 -2.86 1.29 31.59
C ALA A 201 -3.40 0.59 32.85
N ARG A 202 -2.59 -0.31 33.43
CA ARG A 202 -2.69 -0.66 34.86
C ARG A 202 -1.31 -0.71 35.49
N THR A 203 -1.20 0.00 36.62
CA THR A 203 -0.14 -0.07 37.65
C THR A 203 1.06 0.86 37.46
N ARG A 204 1.00 2.08 38.03
CA ARG A 204 1.71 2.43 39.28
C ARG A 204 1.36 3.83 39.78
N VAL A 205 1.32 3.91 41.10
CA VAL A 205 0.93 5.03 41.96
C VAL A 205 2.16 5.85 42.37
N ALA A 206 1.98 7.17 42.38
CA ALA A 206 2.56 8.26 43.19
C ALA A 206 4.07 8.34 43.54
N GLN A 207 4.65 9.54 43.34
CA GLN A 207 5.15 10.48 44.39
C GLN A 207 5.91 11.64 43.69
N SER A 208 5.35 12.85 43.64
CA SER A 208 5.64 14.03 44.48
C SER A 208 7.05 14.62 44.35
N MET A 209 7.14 15.85 43.85
CA MET A 209 7.71 17.05 44.50
C MET A 209 8.26 18.06 43.46
N SER A 210 7.79 19.30 43.58
CA SER A 210 8.41 20.54 43.10
C SER A 210 8.77 21.36 44.36
N PRO A 211 9.40 22.57 44.32
CA PRO A 211 9.82 23.40 43.19
C PRO A 211 11.20 24.11 43.42
N THR A 212 11.43 25.21 42.67
CA THR A 212 12.44 26.31 42.81
C THR A 212 13.75 26.14 42.02
N THR A 213 14.35 27.12 41.31
CA THR A 213 14.10 28.55 41.02
C THR A 213 15.06 29.03 39.91
N SER A 214 14.63 30.05 39.15
CA SER A 214 15.40 31.20 38.61
C SER A 214 16.63 31.04 37.70
N SER A 215 16.56 31.63 36.49
CA SER A 215 17.40 32.78 36.08
C SER A 215 17.01 33.25 34.66
N VAL A 216 16.48 34.48 34.54
CA VAL A 216 17.15 35.71 34.06
C VAL A 216 17.54 35.70 32.58
N PHE A 217 16.72 36.42 31.81
CA PHE A 217 16.98 36.92 30.46
C PHE A 217 18.10 37.98 30.47
N ALA A 218 19.08 37.82 29.59
CA ALA A 218 19.70 38.93 28.84
C ALA A 218 20.65 38.36 27.77
N ASN A 219 20.31 38.51 26.48
CA ASN A 219 21.23 39.18 25.56
C ASN A 219 20.57 39.55 24.24
N SER A 220 20.39 40.85 24.09
CA SER A 220 20.26 41.56 22.83
C SER A 220 21.55 41.44 22.02
N LYS A 221 21.44 41.24 20.69
CA LYS A 221 21.99 42.19 19.70
C LYS A 221 21.72 41.71 18.27
N ASN A 222 21.04 42.61 17.55
CA ASN A 222 21.14 42.90 16.13
C ASN A 222 20.76 41.78 15.15
N TRP A 223 19.85 42.08 14.24
CA TRP A 223 20.19 42.18 12.82
C TRP A 223 19.05 42.88 12.06
N ARG A 224 19.40 44.07 11.56
CA ARG A 224 18.90 44.85 10.41
C ARG A 224 17.47 44.58 9.91
N ALA A 225 16.66 45.63 10.05
CA ALA A 225 15.50 45.90 9.22
C ALA A 225 15.80 45.71 7.72
N ARG A 226 14.98 44.89 7.07
CA ARG A 226 14.77 44.93 5.63
C ARG A 226 13.26 44.88 5.39
N THR A 227 12.66 46.06 5.30
CA THR A 227 11.33 46.26 4.73
C THR A 227 11.38 45.81 3.27
N ARG A 228 10.97 44.56 3.03
CA ARG A 228 10.59 44.08 1.69
C ARG A 228 9.08 44.01 1.64
N SER A 229 8.54 44.59 0.58
CA SER A 229 7.10 44.74 0.36
C SER A 229 6.40 43.39 0.44
N THR A 230 5.23 43.39 1.07
CA THR A 230 4.31 42.26 1.20
C THR A 230 3.65 41.86 -0.13
N SER A 231 3.93 42.55 -1.25
CA SER A 231 3.31 42.28 -2.55
C SER A 231 3.99 41.18 -3.37
N ASP A 232 5.27 40.87 -3.13
CA ASP A 232 6.01 39.87 -3.93
C ASP A 232 5.90 38.44 -3.37
N ARG A 233 5.41 38.28 -2.13
CA ARG A 233 5.22 36.96 -1.50
C ARG A 233 3.92 36.27 -1.89
N CYS A 234 2.92 37.02 -2.36
CA CYS A 234 1.65 36.44 -2.80
C CYS A 234 1.77 35.74 -4.17
N LYS A 235 2.64 36.23 -5.06
CA LYS A 235 2.81 35.68 -6.41
C LYS A 235 3.52 34.31 -6.42
N SER A 236 4.36 34.03 -5.43
CA SER A 236 5.16 32.79 -5.40
C SER A 236 4.37 31.54 -4.99
N THR A 237 3.27 31.70 -4.25
CA THR A 237 2.48 30.55 -3.76
C THR A 237 1.48 30.08 -4.81
N THR A 238 0.79 31.01 -5.48
CA THR A 238 -0.13 30.72 -6.59
C THR A 238 0.58 30.08 -7.78
N GLN A 239 1.74 30.61 -8.20
CA GLN A 239 2.54 30.01 -9.27
C GLN A 239 3.03 28.59 -8.94
N ARG A 240 3.29 28.30 -7.66
CA ARG A 240 3.75 26.97 -7.23
C ARG A 240 2.59 25.96 -7.17
N GLN A 241 1.39 26.40 -6.78
CA GLN A 241 0.16 25.63 -6.87
C GLN A 241 -0.17 25.29 -8.32
N GLU A 242 -0.15 26.29 -9.21
CA GLU A 242 -0.41 26.12 -10.64
C GLU A 242 0.61 25.18 -11.31
N TRP A 243 1.90 25.26 -10.93
CA TRP A 243 2.93 24.39 -11.51
C TRP A 243 2.79 22.91 -11.12
N VAL A 244 2.51 22.62 -9.83
CA VAL A 244 2.27 21.24 -9.38
C VAL A 244 0.96 20.71 -9.95
N ALA A 245 -0.10 21.53 -9.95
CA ALA A 245 -1.39 21.16 -10.53
C ALA A 245 -1.30 20.88 -12.04
N HIS A 246 -0.54 21.67 -12.80
CA HIS A 246 -0.29 21.40 -14.22
C HIS A 246 0.50 20.12 -14.47
N ARG A 247 1.34 19.67 -13.52
CA ARG A 247 2.06 18.39 -13.61
C ARG A 247 1.11 17.21 -13.36
N VAL A 248 0.28 17.34 -12.32
CA VAL A 248 -0.76 16.35 -11.97
C VAL A 248 -1.78 16.21 -13.10
N ALA A 249 -2.31 17.33 -13.61
CA ALA A 249 -3.31 17.35 -14.68
C ALA A 249 -2.79 16.73 -16.00
N ARG A 250 -1.48 16.77 -16.26
CA ARG A 250 -0.88 16.10 -17.44
C ARG A 250 -0.78 14.58 -17.28
N ARG A 251 -0.81 14.07 -16.05
CA ARG A 251 -0.70 12.64 -15.70
C ARG A 251 -2.03 12.03 -15.31
N MET A 252 -3.04 12.86 -15.07
CA MET A 252 -4.42 12.42 -14.93
C MET A 252 -5.07 12.36 -16.30
N ALA A 253 -5.66 11.20 -16.60
CA ALA A 253 -6.37 11.01 -17.84
C ALA A 253 -7.87 11.21 -17.61
N VAL A 254 -8.50 11.92 -18.56
CA VAL A 254 -9.96 12.11 -18.59
C VAL A 254 -10.56 10.95 -19.37
N SER A 255 -11.52 10.25 -18.78
CA SER A 255 -12.27 9.21 -19.48
C SER A 255 -13.23 9.86 -20.47
N ALA A 256 -12.91 9.84 -21.77
CA ALA A 256 -13.96 9.85 -22.78
C ALA A 256 -14.71 8.52 -22.68
N ILE A 257 -16.04 8.54 -22.66
CA ILE A 257 -16.84 7.33 -22.81
C ILE A 257 -16.54 6.76 -24.20
N ASP A 258 -15.53 5.90 -24.32
CA ASP A 258 -15.53 4.85 -25.32
C ASP A 258 -14.53 3.74 -24.98
N ARG A 259 -14.97 2.51 -25.25
CA ARG A 259 -14.19 1.29 -25.15
C ARG A 259 -12.99 1.43 -26.08
N SER A 260 -11.79 1.07 -25.64
CA SER A 260 -10.81 0.54 -26.59
C SER A 260 -9.70 -0.33 -26.01
N PRO A 261 -9.20 -1.25 -26.85
CA PRO A 261 -8.46 -2.46 -26.51
C PRO A 261 -6.95 -2.20 -26.63
N GLY A 262 -6.18 -2.51 -25.59
CA GLY A 262 -4.75 -2.21 -25.66
C GLY A 262 -4.00 -2.49 -24.37
N ILE A 263 -4.14 -3.70 -23.82
CA ILE A 263 -3.18 -4.24 -22.86
C ILE A 263 -2.91 -5.70 -23.26
N GLU A 264 -2.38 -5.86 -24.48
CA GLU A 264 -1.68 -7.08 -24.85
C GLU A 264 -0.18 -6.83 -24.76
N ARG A 265 0.47 -7.67 -23.95
CA ARG A 265 1.91 -7.93 -23.79
C ARG A 265 2.63 -7.15 -22.68
N LEU A 266 3.39 -7.97 -21.93
CA LEU A 266 4.25 -7.73 -20.77
C LEU A 266 3.54 -7.52 -19.41
N CYS A 267 3.46 -8.64 -18.67
CA CYS A 267 3.97 -8.83 -17.30
C CYS A 267 3.11 -9.87 -16.56
N SER A 268 3.40 -11.15 -16.82
CA SER A 268 2.91 -12.30 -16.05
C SER A 268 3.89 -12.57 -14.90
N LEU A 269 3.76 -11.87 -13.77
CA LEU A 269 4.44 -12.20 -12.52
C LEU A 269 3.83 -11.44 -11.32
N GLU A 270 2.51 -11.49 -11.16
CA GLU A 270 1.85 -10.96 -9.96
C GLU A 270 0.66 -11.82 -9.56
N ARG A 271 0.90 -12.82 -8.71
CA ARG A 271 -0.16 -13.46 -7.91
C ARG A 271 0.37 -13.85 -6.53
N SER A 272 -0.27 -13.29 -5.49
CA SER A 272 -0.23 -13.64 -4.05
C SER A 272 1.08 -13.50 -3.27
N LEU A 273 1.44 -12.30 -2.80
CA LEU A 273 2.39 -12.22 -1.68
C LEU A 273 1.68 -12.56 -0.36
N CYS A 274 1.77 -13.79 0.14
CA CYS A 274 1.34 -14.12 1.51
C CYS A 274 2.56 -14.03 2.45
N TRP A 275 2.40 -13.26 3.52
CA TRP A 275 3.36 -13.18 4.62
C TRP A 275 2.83 -14.01 5.78
N THR A 276 3.61 -14.97 6.25
CA THR A 276 3.31 -15.69 7.50
C THR A 276 4.08 -15.04 8.64
N GLU A 277 3.38 -14.64 9.72
CA GLU A 277 3.92 -13.93 10.90
C GLU A 277 5.10 -14.64 11.60
N GLU A 278 5.28 -15.92 11.30
CA GLU A 278 6.19 -16.86 11.95
C GLU A 278 7.69 -16.56 11.74
N TYR A 279 8.06 -15.65 10.83
CA TYR A 279 9.47 -15.36 10.47
C TYR A 279 10.00 -14.01 10.95
N SER A 280 9.28 -13.34 11.86
CA SER A 280 9.66 -12.06 12.46
C SER A 280 10.66 -12.18 13.62
N LEU A 281 11.04 -13.39 14.04
CA LEU A 281 11.85 -13.62 15.23
C LEU A 281 13.38 -13.53 14.98
N PRO A 282 14.18 -12.97 15.92
CA PRO A 282 15.59 -12.64 15.66
C PRO A 282 16.59 -13.80 15.78
N SER A 283 16.19 -14.96 16.32
CA SER A 283 17.17 -15.95 16.80
C SER A 283 17.33 -17.19 15.90
N GLU A 284 16.26 -17.73 15.29
CA GLU A 284 16.35 -18.92 14.43
C GLU A 284 15.24 -18.95 13.36
N MET A 285 15.57 -19.46 12.16
CA MET A 285 14.58 -19.73 11.12
C MET A 285 13.71 -20.92 11.50
N ARG A 286 12.39 -20.74 11.53
CA ARG A 286 11.46 -21.87 11.56
C ARG A 286 11.42 -22.57 10.20
N PRO A 287 11.05 -23.86 10.13
CA PRO A 287 10.77 -24.53 8.86
C PRO A 287 9.65 -23.81 8.10
N TYR A 288 9.76 -23.75 6.77
CA TYR A 288 8.70 -23.19 5.91
C TYR A 288 7.55 -24.20 5.75
N PRO A 289 6.29 -23.76 5.76
CA PRO A 289 5.16 -24.68 5.64
C PRO A 289 5.13 -25.34 4.26
N THR A 290 5.15 -26.67 4.21
CA THR A 290 5.11 -27.45 2.96
C THR A 290 3.74 -28.09 2.73
N VAL A 291 3.20 -27.93 1.52
CA VAL A 291 1.82 -28.33 1.17
C VAL A 291 1.79 -29.08 -0.17
N LYS A 292 0.68 -29.77 -0.44
CA LYS A 292 0.41 -30.30 -1.78
C LYS A 292 -0.01 -29.15 -2.70
N ILE A 293 0.51 -29.15 -3.92
CA ILE A 293 0.18 -28.16 -4.94
C ILE A 293 -1.16 -28.56 -5.57
N HIS A 294 -2.06 -27.58 -5.64
CA HIS A 294 -3.37 -27.72 -6.25
C HIS A 294 -3.48 -26.68 -7.38
N PRO A 295 -3.84 -27.05 -8.62
CA PRO A 295 -3.88 -26.14 -9.78
C PRO A 295 -4.74 -24.90 -9.55
N GLU A 296 -5.79 -25.03 -8.75
CA GLU A 296 -6.72 -23.97 -8.40
C GLU A 296 -6.20 -23.00 -7.33
N THR A 297 -5.11 -23.32 -6.62
CA THR A 297 -4.57 -22.49 -5.54
C THR A 297 -3.18 -21.98 -5.85
N LEU A 298 -3.01 -20.65 -5.84
CA LEU A 298 -1.71 -20.02 -5.89
C LEU A 298 -1.34 -19.54 -4.49
N ARG A 299 -0.13 -19.87 -4.05
CA ARG A 299 0.42 -19.46 -2.76
C ARG A 299 1.83 -18.96 -3.00
N THR A 300 2.16 -17.77 -2.51
CA THR A 300 3.56 -17.35 -2.42
C THR A 300 3.90 -16.94 -1.01
N LEU A 301 5.09 -17.32 -0.58
CA LEU A 301 5.65 -17.05 0.73
C LEU A 301 6.77 -16.04 0.58
N LEU A 302 6.62 -14.86 1.17
CA LEU A 302 7.70 -13.88 1.26
C LEU A 302 8.33 -13.90 2.65
N VAL A 303 9.64 -14.13 2.71
CA VAL A 303 10.39 -14.26 3.96
C VAL A 303 11.41 -13.15 4.09
N ARG A 304 11.26 -12.31 5.12
CA ARG A 304 12.22 -11.27 5.49
C ARG A 304 12.79 -11.56 6.88
N ALA A 305 14.09 -11.80 6.95
CA ALA A 305 14.82 -11.99 8.21
C ALA A 305 16.21 -11.36 8.12
N ASN A 306 16.82 -11.10 9.27
CA ASN A 306 18.17 -10.52 9.34
C ASN A 306 19.20 -11.39 8.59
N LYS A 307 20.26 -10.75 8.08
CA LYS A 307 21.40 -11.45 7.46
C LYS A 307 22.03 -12.38 8.51
N GLY A 308 22.35 -13.61 8.11
CA GLY A 308 23.00 -14.60 8.98
C GLY A 308 22.06 -15.52 9.76
N VAL A 309 20.73 -15.30 9.76
CA VAL A 309 19.77 -16.14 10.51
C VAL A 309 19.53 -17.52 9.85
N GLY A 310 19.97 -17.72 8.60
CA GLY A 310 19.91 -19.03 7.91
C GLY A 310 18.80 -19.19 6.86
N LYS A 311 18.29 -18.09 6.28
CA LYS A 311 17.21 -18.10 5.26
C LYS A 311 17.48 -19.04 4.09
N SER A 312 18.67 -18.98 3.48
CA SER A 312 18.99 -19.82 2.32
C SER A 312 18.98 -21.30 2.70
N LYS A 313 19.56 -21.67 3.85
CA LYS A 313 19.50 -23.06 4.36
C LYS A 313 18.07 -23.55 4.58
N ALA A 314 17.23 -22.72 5.22
CA ALA A 314 15.82 -23.05 5.43
C ALA A 314 15.04 -23.13 4.09
N GLY A 315 15.38 -22.28 3.12
CA GLY A 315 14.81 -22.28 1.77
C GLY A 315 15.17 -23.53 0.97
N SER A 316 16.42 -23.96 1.01
CA SER A 316 16.85 -25.21 0.37
C SER A 316 16.13 -26.41 1.01
N THR A 317 16.02 -26.46 2.34
CA THR A 317 15.23 -27.50 3.03
C THR A 317 13.77 -27.50 2.61
N TYR A 318 13.15 -26.32 2.51
CA TYR A 318 11.77 -26.17 2.04
C TYR A 318 11.58 -26.68 0.62
N LEU A 319 12.47 -26.34 -0.32
CA LEU A 319 12.38 -26.79 -1.70
C LEU A 319 12.44 -28.32 -1.78
N VAL A 320 13.36 -28.94 -1.03
CA VAL A 320 13.50 -30.39 -0.97
C VAL A 320 12.22 -31.05 -0.44
N GLU A 321 11.66 -30.54 0.65
CA GLU A 321 10.41 -31.07 1.21
C GLU A 321 9.20 -30.84 0.29
N MET A 322 9.10 -29.68 -0.35
CA MET A 322 8.03 -29.35 -1.30
C MET A 322 8.05 -30.28 -2.51
N LEU A 323 9.23 -30.51 -3.09
CA LEU A 323 9.39 -31.40 -4.24
C LEU A 323 9.24 -32.87 -3.84
N GLY A 324 9.63 -33.24 -2.62
CA GLY A 324 9.34 -34.57 -2.06
C GLY A 324 7.83 -34.84 -1.93
N LYS A 325 7.04 -33.81 -1.57
CA LYS A 325 5.57 -33.90 -1.53
C LYS A 325 4.91 -33.81 -2.91
N ASN A 326 5.58 -33.18 -3.88
CA ASN A 326 5.06 -32.89 -5.22
C ASN A 326 6.09 -33.31 -6.30
N PRO A 327 6.31 -34.62 -6.50
CA PRO A 327 7.41 -35.13 -7.33
C PRO A 327 7.27 -34.83 -8.82
N SER A 328 6.10 -34.44 -9.31
CA SER A 328 5.87 -34.02 -10.70
C SER A 328 5.88 -32.49 -10.87
N ALA A 329 6.15 -31.73 -9.81
CA ALA A 329 6.16 -30.28 -9.89
C ALA A 329 7.38 -29.80 -10.68
N SER A 330 7.13 -28.93 -11.65
CA SER A 330 8.11 -28.08 -12.32
C SER A 330 8.59 -26.97 -11.37
N CYS A 331 9.86 -26.61 -11.45
CA CYS A 331 10.48 -25.68 -10.50
C CYS A 331 11.52 -24.80 -11.17
N VAL A 332 11.52 -23.51 -10.85
CA VAL A 332 12.61 -22.59 -11.20
C VAL A 332 13.18 -21.93 -9.95
N VAL A 333 14.49 -22.04 -9.80
CA VAL A 333 15.28 -21.35 -8.77
C VAL A 333 16.00 -20.19 -9.44
N ILE A 334 15.72 -18.96 -9.01
CA ILE A 334 16.28 -17.73 -9.57
C ILE A 334 17.26 -17.13 -8.56
N ALA A 335 18.52 -17.06 -8.95
CA ALA A 335 19.59 -16.48 -8.15
C ALA A 335 20.01 -15.10 -8.67
N SER A 336 20.50 -14.24 -7.75
CA SER A 336 20.93 -12.87 -8.06
C SER A 336 22.20 -12.81 -8.94
N ASN A 337 23.02 -13.87 -8.94
CA ASN A 337 24.26 -14.01 -9.70
C ASN A 337 24.62 -15.49 -9.94
N VAL A 338 25.60 -15.73 -10.82
CA VAL A 338 26.05 -17.08 -11.20
C VAL A 338 26.57 -17.89 -10.02
N ALA A 339 27.40 -17.30 -9.14
CA ALA A 339 27.96 -18.02 -8.00
C ALA A 339 26.89 -18.50 -7.02
N LEU A 340 25.81 -17.73 -6.85
CA LEU A 340 24.67 -18.14 -6.03
C LEU A 340 23.83 -19.22 -6.74
N ALA A 341 23.70 -19.17 -8.06
CA ALA A 341 23.05 -20.21 -8.85
C ALA A 341 23.79 -21.56 -8.72
N ASP A 342 25.12 -21.55 -8.87
CA ASP A 342 25.98 -22.73 -8.66
C ASP A 342 25.78 -23.33 -7.26
N LYS A 343 25.80 -22.47 -6.24
CA LYS A 343 25.60 -22.90 -4.85
C LYS A 343 24.25 -23.57 -4.64
N HIS A 344 23.17 -23.02 -5.20
CA HIS A 344 21.84 -23.63 -5.11
C HIS A 344 21.79 -24.99 -5.79
N LEU A 345 22.38 -25.12 -6.98
CA LEU A 345 22.47 -26.40 -7.68
C LEU A 345 23.21 -27.45 -6.84
N GLU A 346 24.38 -27.10 -6.29
CA GLU A 346 25.15 -28.00 -5.43
C GLU A 346 24.37 -28.43 -4.18
N GLU A 347 23.62 -27.52 -3.55
CA GLU A 347 22.80 -27.83 -2.37
C GLU A 347 21.64 -28.77 -2.72
N LEU A 348 20.96 -28.55 -3.84
CA LEU A 348 19.88 -29.41 -4.33
C LEU A 348 20.40 -30.81 -4.69
N HIS A 349 21.53 -30.89 -5.40
CA HIS A 349 22.19 -32.16 -5.72
C HIS A 349 22.62 -32.92 -4.47
N ARG A 350 23.20 -32.22 -3.48
CA ARG A 350 23.58 -32.82 -2.19
C ARG A 350 22.38 -33.36 -1.41
N ALA A 351 21.19 -32.77 -1.62
CA ALA A 351 19.93 -33.24 -1.06
C ALA A 351 19.25 -34.35 -1.88
N GLY A 352 19.85 -34.80 -2.99
CA GLY A 352 19.37 -35.89 -3.83
C GLY A 352 18.49 -35.47 -5.03
N LEU A 353 18.26 -34.18 -5.23
CA LEU A 353 17.51 -33.63 -6.37
C LEU A 353 18.44 -33.39 -7.55
N THR A 354 18.83 -34.46 -8.25
CA THR A 354 19.85 -34.45 -9.31
C THR A 354 19.33 -34.11 -10.71
N ASP A 355 18.04 -33.83 -10.82
CA ASP A 355 17.32 -33.53 -12.06
C ASP A 355 17.22 -32.03 -12.36
N PHE A 356 17.86 -31.18 -11.56
CA PHE A 356 17.97 -29.75 -11.83
C PHE A 356 19.07 -29.45 -12.87
N VAL A 357 18.75 -28.58 -13.82
CA VAL A 357 19.70 -28.09 -14.83
C VAL A 357 20.06 -26.63 -14.53
N LEU A 358 21.35 -26.31 -14.52
CA LEU A 358 21.83 -24.94 -14.35
C LEU A 358 21.99 -24.24 -15.69
N TYR A 359 21.46 -23.02 -15.76
CA TYR A 359 21.56 -22.14 -16.91
C TYR A 359 22.22 -20.81 -16.54
N SER A 360 23.40 -20.59 -17.09
CA SER A 360 24.23 -19.40 -16.86
C SER A 360 24.07 -18.38 -18.00
N ASP A 361 24.70 -17.22 -17.93
CA ASP A 361 24.51 -16.15 -18.92
C ASP A 361 25.14 -16.42 -20.30
N VAL A 362 25.83 -17.55 -20.48
CA VAL A 362 26.61 -17.81 -21.70
C VAL A 362 25.87 -18.56 -22.79
N GLU A 363 24.74 -19.24 -22.50
CA GLU A 363 24.06 -20.03 -23.54
C GLU A 363 23.01 -19.22 -24.32
N PRO A 364 22.89 -19.37 -25.65
CA PRO A 364 21.97 -18.54 -26.45
C PRO A 364 20.55 -19.14 -26.60
N TRP A 365 20.30 -20.36 -26.12
CA TRP A 365 19.05 -21.09 -26.35
C TRP A 365 17.96 -20.76 -25.32
N ALA A 366 16.71 -21.04 -25.69
CA ALA A 366 15.58 -20.98 -24.77
C ALA A 366 15.71 -22.07 -23.68
N ILE A 367 15.23 -21.76 -22.48
CA ILE A 367 15.25 -22.68 -21.33
C ILE A 367 13.87 -23.34 -21.24
N GLU A 368 13.82 -24.66 -21.44
CA GLU A 368 12.57 -25.44 -21.50
C GLU A 368 12.45 -26.51 -20.41
N ASP A 369 13.55 -26.88 -19.73
CA ASP A 369 13.54 -27.94 -18.72
C ASP A 369 12.56 -27.67 -17.56
N GLU A 370 12.00 -28.74 -17.02
CA GLU A 370 10.99 -28.67 -15.95
C GLU A 370 11.57 -28.15 -14.63
N ARG A 371 12.82 -28.50 -14.31
CA ARG A 371 13.51 -28.14 -13.07
C ARG A 371 14.83 -27.47 -13.37
N VAL A 372 14.88 -26.17 -13.11
CA VAL A 372 16.02 -25.34 -13.49
C VAL A 372 16.50 -24.45 -12.37
N VAL A 373 17.81 -24.23 -12.33
CA VAL A 373 18.45 -23.16 -11.58
C VAL A 373 18.98 -22.15 -12.59
N ILE A 374 18.65 -20.87 -12.41
CA ILE A 374 19.05 -19.82 -13.34
C ILE A 374 19.67 -18.64 -12.59
N CYS A 375 20.61 -17.98 -13.24
CA CYS A 375 20.97 -16.61 -12.89
C CYS A 375 19.87 -15.65 -13.38
N ILE A 376 19.66 -14.52 -12.69
CA ILE A 376 18.67 -13.51 -13.10
C ILE A 376 18.90 -12.99 -14.53
N SER A 377 20.15 -12.93 -14.99
CA SER A 377 20.49 -12.55 -16.37
C SER A 377 19.98 -13.56 -17.42
N SER A 378 19.77 -14.81 -17.03
CA SER A 378 19.19 -15.87 -17.87
C SER A 378 17.68 -15.79 -17.98
N MET A 379 17.01 -14.98 -17.14
CA MET A 379 15.55 -14.91 -17.04
C MET A 379 14.84 -14.65 -18.38
N PRO A 380 15.33 -13.75 -19.27
CA PRO A 380 14.68 -13.51 -20.57
C PRO A 380 14.64 -14.73 -21.50
N ARG A 381 15.45 -15.77 -21.24
CA ARG A 381 15.48 -17.01 -22.04
C ARG A 381 14.48 -18.04 -21.55
N LEU A 382 13.87 -17.85 -20.38
CA LEU A 382 12.90 -18.80 -19.85
C LEU A 382 11.65 -18.79 -20.72
N SER A 383 11.33 -19.92 -21.35
CA SER A 383 10.23 -20.03 -22.31
C SER A 383 8.86 -19.81 -21.64
N SER A 384 8.75 -20.14 -20.34
CA SER A 384 7.57 -19.92 -19.54
C SER A 384 7.90 -19.80 -18.05
N LEU A 385 7.26 -18.84 -17.38
CA LEU A 385 7.23 -18.72 -15.92
C LEU A 385 6.07 -19.52 -15.28
N ASP A 386 5.29 -20.24 -16.09
CA ASP A 386 4.24 -21.15 -15.63
C ASP A 386 4.88 -22.44 -15.07
N LYS A 387 5.56 -22.29 -13.93
CA LYS A 387 6.17 -23.35 -13.15
C LYS A 387 5.36 -23.55 -11.87
N ASP A 388 5.27 -24.78 -11.40
CA ASP A 388 4.53 -25.11 -10.17
C ASP A 388 5.18 -24.46 -8.93
N ILE A 389 6.51 -24.30 -8.96
CA ILE A 389 7.30 -23.66 -7.92
C ILE A 389 8.25 -22.62 -8.54
N VAL A 390 8.19 -21.39 -8.05
CA VAL A 390 9.16 -20.32 -8.35
C VAL A 390 9.82 -19.92 -7.05
N TYR A 391 11.14 -20.09 -6.95
CA TYR A 391 11.92 -19.75 -5.77
C TYR A 391 12.95 -18.67 -6.11
N MET A 392 12.96 -17.59 -5.33
CA MET A 392 13.90 -16.49 -5.50
C MET A 392 14.65 -16.26 -4.19
N ASP A 393 15.99 -16.30 -4.23
CA ASP A 393 16.83 -15.85 -3.11
C ASP A 393 17.28 -14.40 -3.35
N GLU A 394 17.60 -13.70 -2.26
CA GLU A 394 18.03 -12.29 -2.27
C GLU A 394 17.12 -11.38 -3.13
N MET A 395 15.81 -11.49 -2.95
CA MET A 395 14.81 -10.83 -3.81
C MET A 395 15.08 -9.34 -4.04
N ASP A 396 15.55 -8.59 -3.04
CA ASP A 396 15.90 -7.17 -3.18
C ASP A 396 17.00 -6.94 -4.24
N VAL A 397 18.02 -7.81 -4.28
CA VAL A 397 19.12 -7.75 -5.25
C VAL A 397 18.66 -8.27 -6.61
N THR A 398 17.92 -9.39 -6.60
CA THR A 398 17.41 -10.04 -7.80
C THR A 398 16.44 -9.12 -8.57
N LEU A 399 15.53 -8.43 -7.88
CA LEU A 399 14.61 -7.46 -8.49
C LEU A 399 15.31 -6.15 -8.89
N GLY A 400 16.31 -5.70 -8.12
CA GLY A 400 17.14 -4.54 -8.49
C GLY A 400 17.89 -4.74 -9.82
N ASN A 401 18.23 -5.97 -10.17
CA ASN A 401 18.84 -6.32 -11.46
C ASN A 401 17.84 -6.42 -12.62
N LEU A 402 16.52 -6.42 -12.36
CA LEU A 402 15.47 -6.45 -13.38
C LEU A 402 15.02 -5.05 -13.81
N THR A 403 15.39 -4.00 -13.07
CA THR A 403 15.03 -2.63 -13.43
C THR A 403 15.96 -2.17 -14.55
N PRO A 404 15.45 -1.82 -15.75
CA PRO A 404 16.29 -1.26 -16.79
C PRO A 404 16.91 0.03 -16.25
N THR A 405 18.23 0.12 -16.31
CA THR A 405 18.95 1.39 -16.13
C THR A 405 18.45 2.32 -17.24
N SER A 406 17.53 3.20 -16.89
CA SER A 406 16.98 4.25 -17.75
C SER A 406 17.44 5.61 -17.28
#